data_AF-A0A2D2Q212-F1
#
_entry.id   AF-A0A2D2Q212-F1
#
_cell.length_a   1.000
_cell.length_b   1.000
_cell.length_c   1.000
_cell.angle_alpha   90.00
_cell.angle_beta   90.00
_cell.angle_gamma   90.00
#
_symmetry.space_group_name_H-M   'P 1'
#
loop_
_entity.id
_entity.type
_entity.pdbx_description
1 polymer ?
#
loop_
_entity_poly.entity_id
_entity_poly.type
_entity_poly.pdbx_seq_one_letter_code
_entity_poly.pdbx_strand_id
1 'polypeptide(L)'
;MMFLAVQKDVFQPDKQLAQLLTELARLANNLYNQGVYESRQYFFEQGRKPFKVLKYVNLYAKLKESENGKLLHSQAAQQVLKSVNEAFKSFKSLWLYRPSYA
;
A
#
# COMPACT_ATOMS: atom_id res chain seq x y z
N MET A 1 24.40 25.05 -18.59
CA MET A 1 24.55 23.58 -18.66
C MET A 1 23.49 22.93 -17.81
N MET A 2 22.65 22.07 -18.39
CA MET A 2 21.60 21.34 -17.67
C MET A 2 22.23 20.08 -17.06
N PHE A 3 22.38 20.04 -15.75
CA PHE A 3 22.71 18.80 -15.04
C PHE A 3 21.46 17.93 -15.03
N LEU A 4 21.40 16.95 -15.94
CA LEU A 4 20.49 15.82 -15.80
C LEU A 4 20.95 15.08 -14.54
N ALA A 5 20.14 15.10 -13.48
CA ALA A 5 20.36 14.32 -12.27
C ALA A 5 20.15 12.84 -12.60
N VAL A 6 21.11 12.23 -13.29
CA VAL A 6 21.18 10.78 -13.46
C VAL A 6 21.72 10.20 -12.16
N GLN A 7 20.98 9.25 -11.58
CA GLN A 7 21.43 8.47 -10.44
C GLN A 7 22.69 7.69 -10.86
N LYS A 8 23.85 8.08 -10.34
CA LYS A 8 25.16 7.55 -10.75
C LYS A 8 25.39 6.11 -10.28
N ASP A 9 24.75 5.73 -9.17
CA ASP A 9 24.84 4.39 -8.60
C ASP A 9 23.62 3.58 -8.99
N VAL A 10 23.70 2.91 -10.13
CA VAL A 10 22.71 1.93 -10.56
C VAL A 10 22.93 0.67 -9.72
N PHE A 11 21.96 0.35 -8.87
CA PHE A 11 21.98 -0.87 -8.06
C PHE A 11 21.98 -2.11 -8.98
N GLN A 12 23.06 -2.90 -8.93
CA GLN A 12 23.23 -4.13 -9.70
C GLN A 12 23.35 -5.32 -8.74
N PRO A 13 22.22 -5.96 -8.36
CA PRO A 13 22.26 -7.11 -7.47
C PRO A 13 22.83 -8.34 -8.20
N ASP A 14 23.54 -9.20 -7.47
CA ASP A 14 23.82 -10.54 -7.96
C ASP A 14 22.52 -11.36 -8.12
N LYS A 15 22.64 -12.55 -8.72
CA LYS A 15 21.48 -13.41 -9.01
C LYS A 15 20.68 -13.77 -7.75
N GLN A 16 21.35 -14.06 -6.63
CA GLN A 16 20.69 -14.47 -5.40
C GLN A 16 19.94 -13.30 -4.77
N LEU A 17 20.58 -12.13 -4.71
CA LEU A 17 19.97 -10.91 -4.21
C LEU A 17 18.78 -10.47 -5.07
N ALA A 18 18.89 -10.57 -6.41
CA ALA A 18 17.79 -10.26 -7.32
C ALA A 18 16.57 -11.17 -7.10
N GLN A 19 16.81 -12.48 -6.88
CA GLN A 19 15.74 -13.43 -6.56
C GLN A 19 15.09 -13.11 -5.22
N LEU A 20 15.88 -12.82 -4.19
CA LEU A 20 15.36 -12.42 -2.87
C LEU A 20 14.49 -11.16 -2.96
N LEU A 21 14.96 -10.13 -3.67
CA LEU A 21 14.20 -8.89 -3.85
C LEU A 21 12.90 -9.12 -4.61
N THR A 22 12.90 -10.00 -5.62
CA THR A 22 11.71 -10.37 -6.38
C THR A 22 10.66 -11.04 -5.48
N GLU A 23 11.09 -11.98 -4.62
CA GLU A 23 10.17 -12.62 -3.68
C GLU A 23 9.64 -11.64 -2.63
N LEU A 24 10.50 -10.77 -2.07
CA LEU A 24 10.06 -9.72 -1.14
C LEU A 24 9.05 -8.78 -1.78
N ALA A 25 9.25 -8.38 -3.04
CA ALA A 25 8.31 -7.55 -3.78
C ALA A 25 6.98 -8.28 -4.03
N ARG A 26 7.03 -9.58 -4.34
CA ARG A 26 5.82 -10.42 -4.49
C ARG A 26 5.02 -10.49 -3.20
N LEU A 27 5.68 -10.73 -2.07
CA LEU A 27 5.06 -10.76 -0.74
C LEU A 27 4.47 -9.39 -0.37
N ALA A 28 5.19 -8.30 -0.64
CA ALA A 28 4.71 -6.94 -0.44
C ALA A 28 3.46 -6.63 -1.28
N ASN A 29 3.44 -7.05 -2.54
CA ASN A 29 2.27 -6.89 -3.42
C ASN A 29 1.06 -7.69 -2.93
N ASN A 30 1.27 -8.91 -2.43
CA ASN A 30 0.18 -9.72 -1.86
C ASN A 30 -0.43 -9.04 -0.63
N LEU A 31 0.40 -8.56 0.29
CA LEU A 31 -0.08 -7.81 1.46
C LEU A 31 -0.76 -6.48 1.06
N TYR A 32 -0.23 -5.78 0.06
CA TYR A 32 -0.82 -4.55 -0.47
C TYR A 32 -2.22 -4.82 -1.02
N ASN A 33 -2.38 -5.86 -1.86
CA ASN A 33 -3.66 -6.26 -2.43
C ASN A 33 -4.67 -6.65 -1.36
N GLN A 34 -4.23 -7.39 -0.33
CA GLN A 34 -5.07 -7.71 0.82
C GLN A 34 -5.47 -6.44 1.60
N GLY A 35 -4.56 -5.50 1.80
CA GLY A 35 -4.83 -4.22 2.44
C GLY A 35 -5.83 -3.36 1.66
N VAL A 36 -5.70 -3.33 0.34
CA VAL A 36 -6.66 -2.66 -0.55
C VAL A 36 -8.02 -3.31 -0.43
N TYR A 37 -8.10 -4.65 -0.47
CA TYR A 37 -9.35 -5.37 -0.31
C TYR A 37 -10.07 -4.97 0.99
N GLU A 38 -9.37 -5.03 2.13
CA GLU A 38 -9.94 -4.65 3.42
C GLU A 38 -10.42 -3.20 3.47
N SER A 39 -9.64 -2.30 2.90
CA SER A 39 -9.99 -0.88 2.83
C SER A 39 -11.20 -0.62 1.93
N ARG A 40 -11.36 -1.39 0.84
CA ARG A 40 -12.55 -1.33 -0.04
C ARG A 40 -13.78 -1.89 0.66
N GLN A 41 -13.67 -3.04 1.32
CA GLN A 41 -14.79 -3.62 2.08
C GLN A 41 -15.32 -2.62 3.10
N TYR A 42 -14.41 -2.06 3.91
CA TYR A 42 -14.76 -1.01 4.88
C TYR A 42 -15.44 0.21 4.23
N PHE A 43 -14.96 0.65 3.06
CA PHE A 43 -15.57 1.76 2.33
C PHE A 43 -17.02 1.47 1.90
N PHE A 44 -17.31 0.26 1.41
CA PHE A 44 -18.66 -0.10 1.00
C PHE A 44 -19.60 -0.36 2.19
N GLU A 45 -19.10 -1.01 3.24
CA GLU A 45 -19.87 -1.32 4.46
C GLU A 45 -20.29 -0.08 5.26
N GLN A 46 -19.45 0.97 5.31
CA GLN A 46 -19.72 2.18 6.11
C GLN A 46 -20.63 3.20 5.41
N GLY A 47 -21.11 2.89 4.21
CA GLY A 47 -21.82 3.83 3.36
C GLY A 47 -20.85 4.81 2.68
N ARG A 48 -20.98 4.98 1.36
CA ARG A 48 -20.07 5.84 0.56
C ARG A 48 -20.09 7.31 1.00
N LYS A 49 -21.16 7.74 1.71
CA LYS A 49 -21.40 9.09 2.23
C LYS A 49 -21.74 9.00 3.73
N PRO A 50 -20.91 9.57 4.63
CA PRO A 50 -19.61 10.19 4.38
C PRO A 50 -18.52 9.15 4.05
N PHE A 51 -17.62 9.46 3.11
CA PHE A 51 -16.46 8.59 2.82
C PHE A 51 -15.56 8.51 4.06
N LYS A 52 -15.46 7.32 4.65
CA LYS A 52 -14.54 7.00 5.74
C LYS A 52 -13.38 6.16 5.24
N VAL A 53 -12.15 6.59 5.56
CA VAL A 53 -10.94 5.80 5.33
C VAL A 53 -10.71 4.93 6.56
N LEU A 54 -10.50 3.63 6.36
CA LEU A 54 -10.09 2.72 7.42
C LEU A 54 -8.79 3.23 8.05
N LYS A 55 -8.73 3.41 9.38
CA LYS A 55 -7.52 3.91 10.04
C LYS A 55 -6.38 2.88 9.90
N TYR A 56 -5.16 3.37 9.67
CA TYR A 56 -3.95 2.53 9.57
C TYR A 56 -3.84 1.54 10.75
N VAL A 57 -4.04 1.99 11.98
CA VAL A 57 -3.93 1.13 13.18
C VAL A 57 -4.88 -0.06 13.12
N ASN A 58 -6.10 0.16 12.63
CA ASN A 58 -7.10 -0.90 12.49
C ASN A 58 -6.75 -1.85 11.34
N LEU A 59 -6.29 -1.31 10.21
CA LEU A 59 -5.83 -2.10 9.07
C LEU A 59 -4.64 -3.00 9.46
N TYR A 60 -3.66 -2.44 10.17
CA TYR A 60 -2.52 -3.18 10.68
C TYR A 60 -2.93 -4.24 11.71
N ALA A 61 -3.79 -3.89 12.67
CA ALA A 61 -4.29 -4.85 13.65
C ALA A 61 -4.99 -6.04 13.00
N LYS A 62 -5.72 -5.82 11.90
CA LYS A 62 -6.41 -6.86 11.13
C LYS A 62 -5.45 -7.74 10.32
N LEU A 63 -4.42 -7.15 9.72
CA LEU A 63 -3.56 -7.83 8.76
C LEU A 63 -2.21 -8.30 9.30
N LYS A 64 -1.77 -7.85 10.49
CA LYS A 64 -0.51 -8.32 11.08
C LYS A 64 -0.50 -9.84 11.32
N GLU A 65 -1.66 -10.42 11.60
CA GLU A 65 -1.80 -11.86 11.84
C GLU A 65 -2.19 -12.65 10.58
N SER A 66 -2.40 -11.98 9.45
CA SER A 66 -2.74 -12.65 8.20
C SER A 66 -1.54 -13.42 7.65
N GLU A 67 -1.81 -14.41 6.80
CA GLU A 67 -0.76 -15.19 6.12
C GLU A 67 0.27 -14.26 5.45
N ASN A 68 -0.20 -13.31 4.63
CA ASN A 68 0.69 -12.34 3.97
C ASN A 68 1.40 -11.40 4.94
N GLY A 69 0.76 -11.04 6.06
CA GLY A 69 1.35 -10.17 7.09
C GLY A 69 2.50 -10.83 7.83
N LYS A 70 2.42 -12.15 8.08
CA LYS A 70 3.46 -12.93 8.76
C LYS A 70 4.66 -13.27 7.89
N LEU A 71 4.49 -13.27 6.56
CA LEU A 71 5.56 -13.59 5.62
C LEU A 71 6.58 -12.46 5.44
N LEU A 72 6.25 -11.23 5.84
CA LEU A 72 7.14 -10.08 5.78
C LEU A 72 7.67 -9.70 7.16
N HIS A 73 8.88 -9.13 7.19
CA HIS A 73 9.36 -8.48 8.40
C HIS A 73 8.39 -7.37 8.84
N SER A 74 8.17 -7.24 10.15
CA SER A 74 7.14 -6.38 10.74
C SER A 74 7.20 -4.92 10.23
N GLN A 75 8.40 -4.36 10.09
CA GLN A 75 8.59 -3.00 9.58
C GLN A 75 8.18 -2.86 8.11
N ALA A 76 8.51 -3.85 7.26
CA ALA A 76 8.14 -3.84 5.86
C ALA A 76 6.63 -3.99 5.68
N ALA A 77 6.01 -4.90 6.44
CA ALA A 77 4.56 -5.08 6.46
C ALA A 77 3.83 -3.79 6.87
N GLN A 78 4.31 -3.12 7.92
CA GLN A 78 3.76 -1.83 8.35
C GLN A 78 3.88 -0.76 7.26
N GLN A 79 5.02 -0.68 6.56
CA GLN A 79 5.21 0.31 5.49
C GLN A 79 4.25 0.07 4.31
N VAL A 80 4.08 -1.19 3.89
CA VAL A 80 3.10 -1.56 2.85
C VAL A 80 1.70 -1.10 3.24
N LEU A 81 1.28 -1.36 4.48
CA LEU A 81 -0.06 -1.00 4.95
C LEU A 81 -0.24 0.50 5.17
N LYS A 82 0.84 1.25 5.47
CA LYS A 82 0.82 2.72 5.43
C LYS A 82 0.60 3.23 4.02
N SER A 83 1.29 2.67 3.03
CA SER A 83 1.10 3.05 1.62
C SER A 83 -0.32 2.77 1.13
N VAL A 84 -0.93 1.65 1.53
CA VAL A 84 -2.37 1.40 1.29
C VAL A 84 -3.22 2.50 1.92
N ASN A 85 -2.96 2.85 3.19
CA ASN A 85 -3.72 3.88 3.90
C ASN A 85 -3.63 5.26 3.23
N GLU A 86 -2.44 5.64 2.79
CA GLU A 86 -2.16 6.87 2.06
C GLU A 86 -2.88 6.89 0.71
N ALA A 87 -2.82 5.80 -0.04
CA ALA A 87 -3.56 5.66 -1.30
C ALA A 87 -5.07 5.88 -1.11
N PHE A 88 -5.65 5.36 -0.03
CA PHE A 88 -7.07 5.57 0.29
C PHE A 88 -7.39 7.00 0.75
N LYS A 89 -6.48 7.69 1.43
CA LYS A 89 -6.63 9.12 1.75
C LYS A 89 -6.63 9.98 0.48
N SER A 90 -5.73 9.69 -0.46
CA SER A 90 -5.69 10.34 -1.77
C SER A 90 -6.96 10.06 -2.57
N PHE A 91 -7.43 8.81 -2.59
CA PHE A 91 -8.69 8.44 -3.23
C PHE A 91 -9.90 9.17 -2.64
N LYS A 92 -10.01 9.27 -1.31
CA LYS A 92 -11.06 10.06 -0.65
C LYS A 92 -11.01 11.51 -1.10
N SER A 93 -9.82 12.11 -1.18
CA SER A 93 -9.66 13.50 -1.59
C SER A 93 -10.21 13.70 -3.01
N LEU A 94 -9.78 12.88 -3.97
CA LEU A 94 -10.28 12.93 -5.35
C LEU A 94 -11.79 12.68 -5.45
N TRP A 95 -12.32 11.78 -4.64
CA TRP A 95 -13.75 11.46 -4.62
C TRP A 95 -14.60 12.62 -4.10
N LEU A 96 -14.12 13.37 -3.11
CA LEU A 96 -14.79 14.55 -2.57
C LEU A 96 -14.80 15.75 -3.54
N TYR A 97 -13.81 15.85 -4.43
CA TYR A 97 -13.73 16.91 -5.44
C TYR A 97 -14.65 16.67 -6.66
N ARG A 98 -15.41 15.57 -6.72
CA ARG A 98 -16.33 15.33 -7.83
C ARG A 98 -17.53 16.30 -7.77
N PRO A 99 -17.82 17.07 -8.85
CA PRO A 99 -19.03 17.87 -8.95
C PRO A 99 -20.28 16.99 -8.80
N SER A 100 -21.32 17.52 -8.17
CA SER A 100 -22.59 16.85 -7.86
C SER A 100 -23.48 16.53 -9.08
N TYR A 101 -22.91 16.43 -10.28
CA TYR A 101 -23.62 16.19 -11.54
C TYR A 101 -23.44 14.76 -12.09
N ALA A 102 -23.03 13.80 -11.26
CA ALA A 102 -22.89 12.38 -11.62
C ALA A 102 -23.80 11.49 -10.77
#